data_AF-A0A4C3BWH5-F1
#
_entry.id   AF-A0A4C3BWH5-F1
#
_cell.length_a   1.000
_cell.length_b   1.000
_cell.length_c   1.000
_cell.angle_alpha   90.00
_cell.angle_beta   90.00
_cell.angle_gamma   90.00
#
_symmetry.space_group_name_H-M   'P 1'
#
loop_
_entity.id
_entity.type
_entity.pdbx_description
1 polymer ?
#
loop_
_entity_poly.entity_id
_entity_poly.type
_entity_poly.pdbx_seq_one_letter_code
_entity_poly.pdbx_strand_id
1 'polypeptide(L)'
;MKQPDFAKWYFYQLLKCYEGEQLYLNELGYVYGDEEKTKEIVNKLPGYVVKIFEEKMGNELKIRTRMMKILRNGKINIYGYINEEQLGKLNPPEDLRIAIKKLGWNN
;
A
#
# COMPACT_ATOMS: atom_id res chain seq x y z
N MET A 1 17.97 5.50 -18.79
CA MET A 1 18.05 5.60 -17.31
C MET A 1 18.91 4.45 -16.80
N LYS A 2 19.84 4.70 -15.86
CA LYS A 2 20.51 3.60 -15.16
C LYS A 2 19.45 2.83 -14.35
N GLN A 3 19.54 1.50 -14.27
CA GLN A 3 18.57 0.65 -13.55
C GLN A 3 18.17 1.15 -12.13
N PRO A 4 19.08 1.73 -11.32
CA PRO A 4 18.74 2.26 -10.00
C PRO A 4 17.76 3.44 -10.04
N ASP A 5 17.85 4.31 -11.06
CA ASP A 5 16.98 5.49 -11.19
C ASP A 5 15.56 5.08 -11.60
N PHE A 6 15.44 4.02 -12.40
CA PHE A 6 14.15 3.45 -12.78
C PHE A 6 13.43 2.80 -11.60
N ALA A 7 14.13 1.98 -10.82
CA ALA A 7 13.54 1.33 -9.66
C ALA A 7 13.03 2.36 -8.62
N LYS A 8 13.79 3.44 -8.42
CA LYS A 8 13.41 4.57 -7.56
C LYS A 8 12.16 5.30 -8.07
N TRP A 9 12.15 5.74 -9.33
CA TRP A 9 11.01 6.40 -9.93
C TRP A 9 9.76 5.50 -9.89
N TYR A 10 9.92 4.23 -10.23
CA TYR A 10 8.82 3.27 -10.23
C TYR A 10 8.26 3.00 -8.81
N PHE A 11 9.12 2.91 -7.80
CA PHE A 11 8.67 2.75 -6.41
C PHE A 11 7.86 3.97 -5.94
N TYR A 12 8.29 5.19 -6.30
CA TYR A 12 7.53 6.40 -6.00
C TYR A 12 6.14 6.41 -6.65
N GLN A 13 6.04 5.97 -7.91
CA GLN A 13 4.74 5.84 -8.58
C GLN A 13 3.85 4.81 -7.87
N LEU A 14 4.41 3.66 -7.48
CA LEU A 14 3.67 2.65 -6.73
C LEU A 14 3.19 3.19 -5.39
N LEU A 15 4.02 3.96 -4.68
CA LEU A 15 3.63 4.58 -3.42
C LEU A 15 2.45 5.53 -3.63
N LYS A 16 2.52 6.44 -4.61
CA LYS A 16 1.41 7.36 -4.93
C LYS A 16 0.10 6.63 -5.24
N CYS A 17 0.16 5.56 -6.04
CA CYS A 17 -1.01 4.73 -6.30
C CYS A 17 -1.52 4.09 -5.01
N TYR A 18 -0.60 3.58 -4.17
CA TYR A 18 -0.93 2.99 -2.88
C TYR A 18 -1.68 3.98 -1.97
N GLU A 19 -1.23 5.23 -1.88
CA GLU A 19 -1.89 6.25 -1.06
C GLU A 19 -3.35 6.47 -1.49
N GLY A 20 -3.60 6.55 -2.80
CA GLY A 20 -4.95 6.76 -3.32
C GLY A 20 -5.88 5.58 -3.06
N GLU A 21 -5.40 4.35 -3.24
CA GLU A 21 -6.20 3.16 -2.96
C GLU A 21 -6.44 3.00 -1.44
N GLN A 22 -5.41 3.23 -0.60
CA GLN A 22 -5.54 3.13 0.85
C GLN A 22 -6.42 4.20 1.46
N LEU A 23 -6.40 5.44 0.95
CA LEU A 23 -7.28 6.50 1.44
C LEU A 23 -8.75 6.06 1.36
N TYR A 24 -9.17 5.58 0.20
CA TYR A 24 -10.54 5.10 -0.02
C TYR A 24 -10.90 3.92 0.90
N LEU A 25 -9.99 2.96 1.05
CA LEU A 25 -10.21 1.80 1.92
C LEU A 25 -10.30 2.20 3.41
N ASN A 26 -9.44 3.13 3.85
CA ASN A 26 -9.44 3.66 5.20
C ASN A 26 -10.72 4.44 5.52
N GLU A 27 -11.23 5.25 4.57
CA GLU A 27 -12.50 5.97 4.72
C GLU A 27 -13.69 5.02 4.94
N LEU A 28 -13.64 3.82 4.36
CA LEU A 28 -14.64 2.77 4.55
C LEU A 28 -14.38 1.90 5.78
N GLY A 29 -13.32 2.15 6.54
CA GLY A 29 -12.96 1.37 7.72
C GLY A 29 -12.46 -0.04 7.41
N TYR A 30 -11.97 -0.28 6.19
CA TYR A 30 -11.41 -1.58 5.81
C TYR A 30 -10.18 -1.91 6.64
N VAL A 31 -10.09 -3.18 7.06
CA VAL A 31 -8.92 -3.72 7.75
C VAL A 31 -8.43 -4.94 6.97
N TYR A 32 -7.19 -4.88 6.51
CA TYR A 32 -6.58 -5.96 5.76
C TYR A 32 -6.57 -7.27 6.56
N GLY A 33 -7.10 -8.34 5.98
CA GLY A 33 -7.18 -9.66 6.60
C GLY A 33 -8.36 -9.86 7.56
N ASP A 34 -9.21 -8.85 7.75
CA ASP A 34 -10.40 -8.92 8.59
C ASP A 34 -11.64 -9.22 7.74
N GLU A 35 -11.95 -10.51 7.60
CA GLU A 35 -13.10 -10.96 6.80
C GLU A 35 -14.44 -10.51 7.38
N GLU A 36 -14.56 -10.42 8.71
CA GLU A 36 -15.80 -10.02 9.38
C GLU A 36 -16.12 -8.55 9.11
N LYS A 37 -15.14 -7.66 9.29
CA LYS A 37 -15.30 -6.25 8.93
C LYS A 37 -15.56 -6.06 7.44
N THR A 38 -14.89 -6.83 6.59
CA THR A 38 -15.11 -6.76 5.14
C THR A 38 -16.56 -7.09 4.81
N LYS A 39 -17.12 -8.17 5.39
CA LYS A 39 -18.54 -8.54 5.22
C LYS A 39 -19.48 -7.46 5.77
N GLU A 40 -19.15 -6.87 6.93
CA GLU A 40 -19.94 -5.78 7.51
C GLU A 40 -20.00 -4.56 6.58
N ILE A 41 -18.87 -4.14 6.00
CA ILE A 41 -18.79 -3.04 5.04
C ILE A 41 -19.65 -3.36 3.81
N VAL A 42 -19.44 -4.54 3.20
CA VAL A 42 -20.16 -4.96 1.99
C VAL A 42 -21.68 -4.98 2.21
N ASN A 43 -22.14 -5.46 3.36
CA ASN A 43 -23.57 -5.53 3.67
C ASN A 43 -24.24 -4.17 3.86
N LYS A 44 -23.48 -3.11 4.18
CA LYS A 44 -23.99 -1.75 4.39
C LYS A 44 -23.96 -0.88 3.14
N LEU A 45 -23.18 -1.26 2.13
CA LEU A 45 -22.93 -0.45 0.95
C LEU A 45 -23.87 -0.79 -0.21
N PRO A 46 -24.26 0.20 -1.03
CA PRO A 46 -24.96 -0.07 -2.29
C PRO A 46 -24.10 -0.95 -3.21
N GLY A 47 -24.75 -1.83 -3.99
CA GLY A 47 -24.03 -2.80 -4.83
C GLY A 47 -23.03 -2.20 -5.84
N TYR A 48 -23.23 -0.97 -6.32
CA TYR A 48 -22.25 -0.30 -7.17
C TYR A 48 -21.00 0.13 -6.40
N VAL A 49 -21.15 0.53 -5.13
CA VAL A 49 -20.03 0.88 -4.24
C VAL A 49 -19.26 -0.37 -3.83
N VAL A 50 -19.95 -1.50 -3.62
CA VAL A 50 -19.31 -2.80 -3.37
C VAL A 50 -18.35 -3.17 -4.50
N LYS A 51 -18.76 -3.02 -5.76
CA LYS A 51 -17.88 -3.31 -6.90
C LYS A 51 -16.61 -2.45 -6.90
N ILE A 52 -16.75 -1.15 -6.63
CA ILE A 52 -15.60 -0.24 -6.54
C ILE A 52 -14.71 -0.65 -5.37
N PHE A 53 -15.29 -0.98 -4.23
CA PHE A 53 -14.56 -1.43 -3.05
C PHE A 53 -13.73 -2.70 -3.31
N GLU A 54 -14.33 -3.72 -3.93
CA GLU A 54 -13.62 -4.95 -4.32
C GLU A 54 -12.48 -4.67 -5.31
N GLU A 55 -12.69 -3.77 -6.28
CA GLU A 55 -11.66 -3.33 -7.22
C GLU A 55 -10.49 -2.65 -6.49
N LYS A 56 -10.78 -1.73 -5.57
CA LYS A 56 -9.79 -1.02 -4.74
C LYS A 56 -8.97 -1.98 -3.89
N MET A 57 -9.60 -2.98 -3.27
CA MET A 57 -8.90 -4.04 -2.54
C MET A 57 -7.96 -4.83 -3.46
N GLY A 58 -8.43 -5.21 -4.65
CA GLY A 58 -7.61 -5.92 -5.64
C GLY A 58 -6.42 -5.10 -6.13
N ASN A 59 -6.58 -3.79 -6.29
CA ASN A 59 -5.53 -2.87 -6.69
C ASN A 59 -4.49 -2.66 -5.57
N GLU A 60 -4.93 -2.44 -4.33
CA GLU A 60 -4.07 -2.37 -3.14
C GLU A 60 -3.15 -3.59 -3.08
N LEU A 61 -3.73 -4.80 -3.21
CA LEU A 61 -3.00 -6.06 -3.14
C LEU A 61 -1.93 -6.16 -4.24
N LYS A 62 -2.27 -5.77 -5.47
CA LYS A 62 -1.33 -5.75 -6.60
C LYS A 62 -0.18 -4.77 -6.35
N ILE A 63 -0.47 -3.57 -5.86
CA ILE A 63 0.52 -2.53 -5.59
C ILE A 63 1.45 -2.97 -4.45
N ARG A 64 0.89 -3.42 -3.33
CA ARG A 64 1.64 -3.95 -2.17
C ARG A 64 2.57 -5.09 -2.57
N THR A 65 2.08 -6.03 -3.38
CA THR A 65 2.91 -7.14 -3.89
C THR A 65 4.08 -6.64 -4.73
N ARG A 66 3.88 -5.63 -5.57
CA ARG A 66 4.96 -5.04 -6.39
C ARG A 66 5.98 -4.29 -5.51
N MET A 67 5.51 -3.50 -4.56
CA MET A 67 6.38 -2.82 -3.58
C MET A 67 7.23 -3.84 -2.82
N MET A 68 6.62 -4.89 -2.28
CA MET A 68 7.34 -5.96 -1.57
C MET A 68 8.40 -6.66 -2.44
N LYS A 69 8.12 -6.91 -3.72
CA LYS A 69 9.11 -7.47 -4.66
C LYS A 69 10.31 -6.53 -4.86
N ILE A 70 10.07 -5.24 -5.00
CA ILE A 70 11.14 -4.24 -5.16
C ILE A 70 11.98 -4.14 -3.89
N LEU A 71 11.31 -4.09 -2.73
CA LEU A 71 11.95 -4.03 -1.42
C LEU A 71 12.83 -5.27 -1.18
N ARG A 72 12.31 -6.49 -1.40
CA ARG A 72 13.09 -7.73 -1.25
C ARG A 72 14.33 -7.80 -2.15
N ASN A 73 14.29 -7.19 -3.32
CA ASN A 73 15.43 -7.17 -4.24
C ASN A 73 16.56 -6.24 -3.76
N GLY A 74 16.35 -5.43 -2.70
CA GLY A 74 17.39 -4.61 -2.05
C GLY A 74 17.97 -3.50 -2.93
N LYS A 75 17.33 -3.18 -4.08
CA LYS A 75 17.92 -2.31 -5.10
C LYS A 75 17.68 -0.81 -4.88
N ILE A 76 16.94 -0.41 -3.84
CA ILE A 76 16.55 0.98 -3.63
C ILE A 76 16.64 1.41 -2.16
N ASN A 77 17.24 2.58 -1.92
CA ASN A 77 17.06 3.33 -0.69
C ASN A 77 15.75 4.14 -0.82
N ILE A 78 14.79 3.88 0.07
CA ILE A 78 13.45 4.48 0.01
C ILE A 78 13.25 5.70 0.93
N TYR A 79 14.27 6.08 1.71
CA TYR A 79 14.22 7.19 2.68
C TYR A 79 13.80 8.53 2.04
N GLY A 80 14.16 8.75 0.78
CA GLY A 80 13.78 9.96 0.05
C GLY A 80 12.31 10.05 -0.37
N TYR A 81 11.49 9.03 -0.11
CA TYR A 81 10.14 8.92 -0.68
C TYR A 81 9.02 8.75 0.35
N ILE A 82 9.31 8.19 1.53
CA ILE A 82 8.32 8.02 2.61
C ILE A 82 8.98 8.17 3.98
N ASN A 83 8.44 9.07 4.81
CA ASN A 83 8.87 9.24 6.19
C ASN A 83 7.91 8.53 7.19
N GLU A 84 8.25 8.54 8.48
CA GLU A 84 7.44 7.87 9.51
C GLU A 84 6.04 8.47 9.66
N GLU A 85 5.90 9.79 9.51
CA GLU A 85 4.62 10.49 9.61
C GLU A 85 3.68 10.07 8.46
N GLN A 86 4.19 10.04 7.23
CA GLN A 86 3.46 9.57 6.05
C GLN A 86 3.11 8.08 6.18
N LEU A 87 4.05 7.25 6.65
CA LEU A 87 3.80 5.84 6.88
C LEU A 87 2.73 5.59 7.95
N GLY A 88 2.67 6.43 8.99
CA GLY A 88 1.61 6.43 9.99
C GLY A 88 0.25 6.76 9.38
N LYS A 89 0.16 7.82 8.58
CA LYS A 89 -1.07 8.24 7.88
C LYS A 89 -1.60 7.18 6.92
N LEU A 90 -0.71 6.51 6.18
CA LEU A 90 -1.09 5.46 5.23
C LEU A 90 -1.59 4.20 5.93
N ASN A 91 -1.17 3.98 7.17
CA ASN A 91 -1.49 2.81 7.98
C ASN A 91 -1.47 1.48 7.19
N PRO A 92 -0.37 1.17 6.47
CA PRO A 92 -0.32 -0.05 5.69
C PRO A 92 -0.36 -1.30 6.58
N PRO A 93 -0.69 -2.47 6.00
CA PRO A 93 -0.54 -3.76 6.68
C PRO A 93 0.86 -3.93 7.29
N GLU A 94 0.92 -4.61 8.44
CA GLU A 94 2.12 -4.69 9.26
C GLU A 94 3.32 -5.32 8.52
N ASP A 95 3.08 -6.26 7.61
CA ASP A 95 4.13 -6.88 6.80
C ASP A 95 4.82 -5.87 5.88
N LEU A 96 4.04 -5.03 5.18
CA LEU A 96 4.55 -3.95 4.35
C LEU A 96 5.23 -2.87 5.21
N ARG A 97 4.63 -2.51 6.35
CA ARG A 97 5.22 -1.55 7.29
C ARG A 97 6.59 -2.00 7.77
N ILE A 98 6.74 -3.25 8.21
CA ILE A 98 8.02 -3.81 8.65
C ILE A 98 9.02 -3.83 7.50
N ALA A 99 8.62 -4.18 6.28
CA ALA A 99 9.52 -4.21 5.13
C ALA A 99 10.03 -2.81 4.76
N ILE A 100 9.13 -1.81 4.73
CA ILE A 100 9.50 -0.41 4.53
C ILE A 100 10.44 0.04 5.64
N LYS A 101 10.15 -0.30 6.91
CA LYS A 101 10.99 0.10 8.04
C LYS A 101 12.39 -0.50 7.97
N LYS A 102 12.50 -1.82 7.78
CA LYS A 102 13.78 -2.52 7.75
C LYS A 102 14.67 -2.12 6.57
N LEU A 103 14.09 -1.77 5.42
CA LEU A 103 14.86 -1.49 4.21
C LEU A 103 15.01 0.01 3.93
N GLY A 104 14.13 0.83 4.50
CA GLY A 104 14.16 2.29 4.43
C GLY A 104 14.87 2.98 5.59
N TRP A 105 14.93 2.35 6.77
CA TRP A 105 15.61 2.84 7.97
C TRP A 105 16.60 1.80 8.49
N ASN A 106 17.60 1.45 7.68
CA ASN A 106 18.86 0.98 8.25
C ASN A 106 19.59 2.21 8.79
N ASN A 107 19.59 2.38 10.12
CA ASN A 107 20.63 3.15 10.80
C ASN A 107 21.99 2.49 10.58
#